data_AF-A0A8S2H806-F1
#
_entry.id   AF-A0A8S2H806-F1
#
_cell.length_a   1.000
_cell.length_b   1.000
_cell.length_c   1.000
_cell.angle_alpha   90.00
_cell.angle_beta   90.00
_cell.angle_gamma   90.00
#
_symmetry.space_group_name_H-M   'P 1'
#
loop_
_entity.id
_entity.type
_entity.pdbx_description
1 polymer ?
#
loop_
_entity_poly.entity_id
_entity_poly.type
_entity_poly.pdbx_seq_one_letter_code
_entity_poly.pdbx_strand_id
1 'polypeptide(L)'
;MYGDRQMIRGTRLNIVQCECYSSRHLIGIIKRNNDYDPPVMPTSACCGGDGINYPTQEAACTNGTYPLHGGYCGACSSHQDINIFNITRNNMTNIATKCGVKYVLFGKNSAIRCMNEAAALSVECTECWVENMGCDAAHCMTKCAIVRTFIIINILHVNNTKPDGSLNDCLACDEGKQNSEIYRYMWKYQSFFESNFSVLGYCGKPFIVCSGANRRRSGIMSDIDRPQDTIWKRYAC
;
A
#
# COMPACT_ATOMS: atom_id res chain seq x y z
N MET A 1 25.60 34.30 -57.63
CA MET A 1 24.85 33.20 -58.26
C MET A 1 24.55 32.17 -57.18
N TYR A 2 23.27 31.83 -56.99
CA TYR A 2 22.67 30.68 -56.27
C TYR A 2 23.13 30.43 -54.82
N GLY A 3 22.32 30.47 -53.75
CA GLY A 3 20.88 30.27 -53.61
C GLY A 3 20.57 28.82 -53.27
N ASP A 4 20.12 28.53 -52.03
CA ASP A 4 19.03 27.59 -51.64
C ASP A 4 19.06 27.35 -50.12
N ARG A 5 18.05 27.72 -49.32
CA ARG A 5 16.66 27.22 -49.13
C ARG A 5 16.52 25.97 -48.23
N GLN A 6 15.99 26.25 -47.03
CA GLN A 6 14.96 25.55 -46.23
C GLN A 6 14.98 24.01 -46.06
N MET A 7 14.81 23.53 -44.81
CA MET A 7 13.50 23.04 -44.31
C MET A 7 13.55 22.47 -42.87
N ILE A 8 12.42 22.62 -42.21
CA ILE A 8 12.04 22.24 -40.85
C ILE A 8 11.78 20.73 -40.75
N ARG A 9 12.32 20.06 -39.71
CA ARG A 9 11.79 18.85 -39.02
C ARG A 9 12.39 18.90 -37.59
N GLY A 10 11.70 18.82 -36.47
CA GLY A 10 10.57 17.98 -36.10
C GLY A 10 11.00 17.11 -34.89
N THR A 11 10.54 17.49 -33.70
CA THR A 11 10.23 16.64 -32.53
C THR A 11 11.32 15.75 -31.89
N ARG A 12 11.61 15.98 -30.60
CA ARG A 12 11.15 15.12 -29.48
C ARG A 12 11.44 15.76 -28.11
N LEU A 13 10.40 15.75 -27.28
CA LEU A 13 10.44 16.06 -25.85
C LEU A 13 11.45 15.15 -25.14
N ASN A 14 12.37 15.76 -24.39
CA ASN A 14 13.19 15.04 -23.42
C ASN A 14 12.28 14.66 -22.24
N ILE A 15 11.74 13.45 -22.30
CA ILE A 15 11.21 12.75 -21.13
C ILE A 15 12.41 12.44 -20.25
N VAL A 16 12.52 13.15 -19.12
CA VAL A 16 13.46 12.81 -18.05
C VAL A 16 12.99 11.47 -17.47
N GLN A 17 13.72 10.43 -17.83
CA GLN A 17 13.50 9.06 -17.39
C GLN A 17 13.91 8.97 -15.92
N CYS A 18 12.98 8.59 -15.05
CA CYS A 18 13.22 8.36 -13.63
C CYS A 18 14.16 7.17 -13.45
N GLU A 19 15.42 7.41 -13.09
CA GLU A 19 16.32 6.38 -12.57
C GLU A 19 16.07 6.20 -11.07
N CYS A 20 15.43 5.10 -10.68
CA CYS A 20 15.35 4.67 -9.29
C CYS A 20 16.76 4.32 -8.79
N TYR A 21 17.34 5.22 -7.99
CA TYR A 21 18.67 5.07 -7.41
C TYR A 21 18.68 3.94 -6.36
N SER A 22 19.46 2.89 -6.65
CA SER A 22 19.88 1.85 -5.71
C SER A 22 20.67 2.49 -4.55
N SER A 23 20.17 2.36 -3.32
CA SER A 23 20.97 2.61 -2.12
C SER A 23 21.10 1.35 -1.27
N ARG A 24 22.20 0.62 -1.48
CA ARG A 24 22.83 -0.14 -0.41
C ARG A 24 23.43 0.88 0.54
N HIS A 25 22.95 0.99 1.78
CA HIS A 25 23.76 1.30 2.97
C HIS A 25 22.98 1.05 4.27
N LEU A 26 23.49 0.09 5.04
CA LEU A 26 23.49 -0.05 6.51
C LEU A 26 22.23 0.39 7.29
N ILE A 27 21.41 -0.59 7.71
CA ILE A 27 20.55 -0.45 8.89
C ILE A 27 21.02 -1.44 9.95
N GLY A 28 21.60 -0.91 11.02
CA GLY A 28 21.82 -1.63 12.27
C GLY A 28 20.51 -2.19 12.80
N ILE A 29 20.50 -3.49 13.08
CA ILE A 29 19.33 -4.23 13.51
C ILE A 29 19.03 -3.86 14.97
N ILE A 30 18.11 -2.92 15.18
CA ILE A 30 17.42 -2.81 16.47
C ILE A 30 16.35 -3.92 16.47
N LYS A 31 16.56 -4.98 17.26
CA LYS A 31 15.49 -5.92 17.61
C LYS A 31 14.45 -5.14 18.44
N ARG A 32 13.31 -4.80 17.85
CA ARG A 32 12.14 -4.30 18.57
C ARG A 32 10.97 -5.25 18.37
N ASN A 33 10.34 -5.62 19.49
CA ASN A 33 9.16 -6.47 19.55
C ASN A 33 8.03 -5.89 18.70
N ASN A 34 7.69 -6.64 17.64
CA ASN A 34 6.36 -6.99 17.16
C ASN A 34 5.19 -6.15 17.66
N ASP A 35 4.57 -5.35 16.78
CA ASP A 35 3.21 -5.67 16.28
C ASP A 35 2.65 -4.60 15.33
N TYR A 36 3.28 -3.45 15.18
CA TYR A 36 2.88 -2.44 14.21
C TYR A 36 4.13 -1.89 13.54
N ASP A 37 4.10 -1.65 12.22
CA ASP A 37 5.05 -0.71 11.60
C ASP A 37 4.97 0.56 12.46
N PRO A 38 6.06 0.97 13.13
CA PRO A 38 5.99 1.99 14.17
C PRO A 38 5.41 3.30 13.60
N PRO A 39 4.88 4.20 14.44
CA PRO A 39 4.52 5.55 14.03
C PRO A 39 5.52 6.09 13.02
N VAL A 40 5.01 6.49 11.85
CA VAL A 40 5.81 7.28 10.92
C VAL A 40 6.01 8.63 11.62
N MET A 41 7.17 8.78 12.28
CA MET A 41 7.45 9.93 13.16
C MET A 41 7.39 11.24 12.37
N PRO A 42 7.12 12.39 12.99
CA PRO A 42 7.13 13.69 12.30
C PRO A 42 8.39 13.94 11.45
N THR A 43 9.54 13.48 11.94
CA THR A 43 10.86 13.57 11.29
C THR A 43 11.11 12.52 10.19
N SER A 44 10.11 11.72 9.82
CA SER A 44 10.28 10.67 8.82
C SER A 44 9.80 11.12 7.44
N ALA A 45 10.28 10.42 6.41
CA ALA A 45 9.95 10.70 5.03
C ALA A 45 8.43 10.72 4.81
N CYS A 46 7.98 11.59 3.92
CA CYS A 46 6.57 11.74 3.56
C CYS A 46 6.38 11.98 2.07
N CYS A 47 5.18 11.71 1.60
CA CYS A 47 4.72 12.14 0.28
C CYS A 47 4.07 13.53 0.42
N GLY A 48 4.49 14.48 -0.40
CA GLY A 48 3.88 15.82 -0.47
C GLY A 48 2.55 15.82 -1.21
N GLY A 49 1.75 16.86 -1.02
CA GLY A 49 0.51 17.10 -1.77
C GLY A 49 0.75 17.35 -3.27
N ASP A 50 1.99 17.48 -3.69
CA ASP A 50 2.41 17.56 -5.09
C ASP A 50 2.85 16.20 -5.68
N GLY A 51 2.77 15.13 -4.88
CA GLY A 51 3.19 13.78 -5.29
C GLY A 51 4.72 13.59 -5.26
N ILE A 52 5.47 14.47 -4.60
CA ILE A 52 6.92 14.38 -4.47
C ILE A 52 7.32 13.79 -3.11
N ASN A 53 8.40 13.02 -3.10
CA ASN A 53 8.97 12.44 -1.89
C ASN A 53 9.84 13.46 -1.14
N TYR A 54 9.58 13.63 0.16
CA TYR A 54 10.37 14.50 1.03
C TYR A 54 11.03 13.70 2.16
N PRO A 55 12.25 14.08 2.58
CA PRO A 55 12.93 13.41 3.68
C PRO A 55 12.24 13.63 5.03
N THR A 56 11.53 14.77 5.19
CA THR A 56 10.73 15.08 6.38
C THR A 56 9.46 15.87 6.00
N GLN A 57 8.52 15.97 6.94
CA GLN A 57 7.31 16.76 6.77
C GLN A 57 7.60 18.27 6.64
N GLU A 58 8.57 18.78 7.40
CA GLU A 58 8.99 20.18 7.38
C GLU A 58 9.62 20.56 6.02
N ALA A 59 10.33 19.62 5.39
CA ALA A 59 10.88 19.81 4.05
C ALA A 59 9.77 19.97 3.00
N ALA A 60 8.67 19.22 3.12
CA ALA A 60 7.49 19.40 2.27
C ALA A 60 6.88 20.81 2.46
N CYS A 61 6.71 21.25 3.72
CA CYS A 61 6.19 22.60 4.03
C CYS A 61 7.08 23.71 3.48
N THR A 62 8.39 23.59 3.65
CA THR A 62 9.36 24.60 3.18
C THR A 62 9.39 24.69 1.65
N ASN A 63 9.06 23.60 0.96
CA ASN A 63 8.93 23.56 -0.49
C ASN A 63 7.57 24.09 -1.01
N GLY A 64 6.73 24.66 -0.14
CA GLY A 64 5.44 25.26 -0.52
C GLY A 64 4.32 24.26 -0.79
N THR A 65 4.51 22.99 -0.41
CA THR A 65 3.47 21.96 -0.41
C THR A 65 3.12 21.57 1.04
N TYR A 66 2.31 20.53 1.22
CA TYR A 66 1.99 19.99 2.54
C TYR A 66 2.23 18.48 2.58
N PRO A 67 2.58 17.90 3.73
CA PRO A 67 2.72 16.45 3.87
C PRO A 67 1.34 15.79 3.72
N LEU A 68 1.16 15.00 2.67
CA LEU A 68 -0.09 14.33 2.32
C LEU A 68 -0.31 13.09 3.20
N HIS A 69 0.70 12.22 3.26
CA HIS A 69 0.76 11.03 4.10
C HIS A 69 2.21 10.69 4.46
N GLY A 70 2.39 9.86 5.49
CA GLY A 70 3.70 9.36 5.90
C GLY A 70 4.24 8.26 4.98
N GLY A 71 5.57 8.20 4.84
CA GLY A 71 6.27 7.31 3.92
C GLY A 71 6.40 7.88 2.50
N TYR A 72 7.14 7.17 1.65
CA TYR A 72 7.29 7.54 0.24
C TYR A 72 5.96 7.40 -0.52
N CYS A 73 5.77 8.24 -1.53
CA CYS A 73 4.70 8.13 -2.51
C CYS A 73 4.75 6.78 -3.23
N GLY A 74 3.57 6.29 -3.58
CA GLY A 74 3.30 5.10 -4.36
C GLY A 74 1.97 5.27 -5.12
N ALA A 75 1.42 4.17 -5.61
CA ALA A 75 0.26 4.19 -6.49
C ALA A 75 -1.00 4.82 -5.87
N CYS A 76 -1.18 4.70 -4.55
CA CYS A 76 -2.34 5.23 -3.81
C CYS A 76 -2.07 6.63 -3.22
N SER A 77 -1.07 7.36 -3.71
CA SER A 77 -0.62 8.64 -3.13
C SER A 77 -1.23 9.86 -3.82
N SER A 78 -2.31 9.67 -4.58
CA SER A 78 -3.06 10.78 -5.19
C SER A 78 -4.08 11.37 -4.21
N HIS A 79 -4.44 12.65 -4.37
CA HIS A 79 -5.52 13.26 -3.57
C HIS A 79 -6.83 12.50 -3.66
N GLN A 80 -7.14 11.95 -4.84
CA GLN A 80 -8.31 11.11 -5.04
C GLN A 80 -8.26 9.89 -4.12
N ASP A 81 -7.18 9.13 -4.14
CA ASP A 81 -7.07 7.88 -3.37
C ASP A 81 -7.08 8.14 -1.86
N ILE A 82 -6.42 9.20 -1.41
CA ILE A 82 -6.46 9.62 0.00
C ILE A 82 -7.88 10.02 0.42
N ASN A 83 -8.60 10.74 -0.45
CA ASN A 83 -10.00 11.07 -0.19
C ASN A 83 -10.89 9.81 -0.15
N ILE A 84 -10.66 8.86 -1.08
CA ILE A 84 -11.35 7.56 -1.05
C ILE A 84 -11.09 6.84 0.27
N PHE A 85 -9.83 6.75 0.74
CA PHE A 85 -9.52 6.15 2.03
C PHE A 85 -10.26 6.82 3.20
N ASN A 86 -10.49 8.13 3.13
CA ASN A 86 -11.22 8.86 4.17
C ASN A 86 -12.73 8.57 4.12
N ILE A 87 -13.36 8.64 2.94
CA ILE A 87 -14.81 8.39 2.83
C ILE A 87 -15.16 6.91 3.07
N THR A 88 -14.26 5.99 2.70
CA THR A 88 -14.41 4.54 2.90
C THR A 88 -13.82 4.04 4.21
N ARG A 89 -13.42 4.95 5.12
CA ARG A 89 -12.67 4.58 6.33
C ARG A 89 -13.37 3.53 7.20
N ASN A 90 -14.70 3.47 7.16
CA ASN A 90 -15.53 2.56 7.93
C ASN A 90 -16.01 1.32 7.16
N ASN A 91 -15.67 1.18 5.89
CA ASN A 91 -16.15 0.06 5.05
C ASN A 91 -15.10 -0.53 4.09
N MET A 92 -13.92 0.07 3.96
CA MET A 92 -12.86 -0.40 3.05
C MET A 92 -12.47 -1.86 3.34
N THR A 93 -12.39 -2.24 4.61
CA THR A 93 -12.12 -3.64 5.01
C THR A 93 -13.15 -4.61 4.46
N ASN A 94 -14.43 -4.22 4.48
CA ASN A 94 -15.54 -5.00 3.94
C ASN A 94 -15.55 -5.02 2.41
N ILE A 95 -15.23 -3.89 1.77
CA ILE A 95 -15.08 -3.79 0.31
C ILE A 95 -13.98 -4.73 -0.16
N ALA A 96 -12.77 -4.57 0.38
CA ALA A 96 -11.61 -5.39 0.06
C ALA A 96 -11.90 -6.88 0.33
N THR A 97 -12.59 -7.20 1.43
CA THR A 97 -13.03 -8.55 1.76
C THR A 97 -13.92 -9.17 0.69
N LYS A 98 -14.95 -8.44 0.23
CA LYS A 98 -15.88 -8.90 -0.81
C LYS A 98 -15.16 -9.08 -2.15
N CYS A 99 -14.30 -8.14 -2.52
CA CYS A 99 -13.53 -8.23 -3.75
C CYS A 99 -12.47 -9.34 -3.70
N GLY A 100 -11.89 -9.63 -2.54
CA GLY A 100 -11.02 -10.79 -2.32
C GLY A 100 -11.75 -12.13 -2.52
N VAL A 101 -13.03 -12.24 -2.12
CA VAL A 101 -13.84 -13.44 -2.48
C VAL A 101 -13.99 -13.56 -4.00
N LYS A 102 -14.24 -12.44 -4.69
CA LYS A 102 -14.34 -12.43 -6.15
C LYS A 102 -13.02 -12.81 -6.81
N TYR A 103 -11.87 -12.40 -6.24
CA TYR A 103 -10.55 -12.87 -6.69
C TYR A 103 -10.46 -14.38 -6.63
N VAL A 104 -10.80 -14.99 -5.48
CA VAL A 104 -10.70 -16.44 -5.28
C VAL A 104 -11.63 -17.22 -6.21
N LEU A 105 -12.85 -16.73 -6.45
CA LEU A 105 -13.84 -17.44 -7.26
C LEU A 105 -13.70 -17.22 -8.78
N PHE A 106 -13.31 -16.01 -9.19
CA PHE A 106 -13.39 -15.55 -10.58
C PHE A 106 -12.09 -14.88 -11.09
N GLY A 107 -11.03 -14.87 -10.28
CA GLY A 107 -9.72 -14.36 -10.65
C GLY A 107 -9.56 -12.84 -10.57
N LYS A 108 -8.35 -12.40 -10.90
CA LYS A 108 -7.86 -11.00 -10.80
C LYS A 108 -8.80 -9.97 -11.44
N ASN A 109 -9.25 -10.21 -12.67
CA ASN A 109 -10.08 -9.25 -13.41
C ASN A 109 -11.43 -8.99 -12.72
N SER A 110 -12.02 -10.02 -12.09
CA SER A 110 -13.26 -9.82 -11.32
C SER A 110 -13.03 -9.01 -10.05
N ALA A 111 -11.86 -9.12 -9.43
CA ALA A 111 -11.50 -8.35 -8.25
C ALA A 111 -11.19 -6.88 -8.60
N ILE A 112 -10.48 -6.63 -9.71
CA ILE A 112 -10.26 -5.28 -10.25
C ILE A 112 -11.60 -4.59 -10.50
N ARG A 113 -12.52 -5.26 -11.20
CA ARG A 113 -13.85 -4.69 -11.46
C ARG A 113 -14.60 -4.38 -10.17
N CYS A 114 -14.59 -5.30 -9.21
CA CYS A 114 -15.21 -5.11 -7.90
C CYS A 114 -14.62 -3.89 -7.15
N MET A 115 -13.29 -3.74 -7.13
CA MET A 115 -12.64 -2.62 -6.46
C MET A 115 -12.93 -1.29 -7.14
N ASN A 116 -12.90 -1.25 -8.47
CA ASN A 116 -13.24 -0.06 -9.24
C ASN A 116 -14.70 0.38 -9.00
N GLU A 117 -15.64 -0.56 -8.98
CA GLU A 117 -17.06 -0.28 -8.72
C GLU A 117 -17.33 0.16 -7.27
N ALA A 118 -16.60 -0.39 -6.30
CA ALA A 118 -16.90 -0.20 -4.87
C ALA A 118 -16.09 0.93 -4.19
N ALA A 119 -14.85 1.16 -4.62
CA ALA A 119 -13.94 2.11 -3.98
C ALA A 119 -13.56 3.31 -4.88
N ALA A 120 -13.70 3.21 -6.21
CA ALA A 120 -13.34 4.29 -7.15
C ALA A 120 -11.90 4.84 -6.95
N LEU A 121 -10.98 3.95 -6.56
CA LEU A 121 -9.55 4.23 -6.50
C LEU A 121 -8.98 4.41 -7.92
N SER A 122 -7.82 5.05 -8.03
CA SER A 122 -7.02 5.05 -9.24
C SER A 122 -6.72 3.62 -9.71
N VAL A 123 -6.46 3.45 -11.00
CA VAL A 123 -6.20 2.12 -11.58
C VAL A 123 -4.96 1.50 -10.94
N GLU A 124 -3.92 2.30 -10.78
CA GLU A 124 -2.65 1.93 -10.19
C GLU A 124 -2.84 1.51 -8.72
N CYS A 125 -3.62 2.27 -7.95
CA CYS A 125 -3.92 1.90 -6.57
C CYS A 125 -4.75 0.62 -6.47
N THR A 126 -5.76 0.45 -7.35
CA THR A 126 -6.56 -0.77 -7.43
C THR A 126 -5.70 -1.99 -7.72
N GLU A 127 -4.71 -1.88 -8.61
CA GLU A 127 -3.78 -2.97 -8.89
C GLU A 127 -3.00 -3.39 -7.63
N CYS A 128 -2.46 -2.45 -6.85
CA CYS A 128 -1.79 -2.78 -5.59
C CYS A 128 -2.70 -3.55 -4.63
N TRP A 129 -3.97 -3.13 -4.50
CA TRP A 129 -4.95 -3.80 -3.65
C TRP A 129 -5.27 -5.22 -4.13
N VAL A 130 -5.47 -5.41 -5.43
CA VAL A 130 -5.84 -6.71 -6.00
C VAL A 130 -4.66 -7.69 -5.95
N GLU A 131 -3.43 -7.20 -6.14
CA GLU A 131 -2.24 -8.01 -5.92
C GLU A 131 -2.07 -8.44 -4.45
N ASN A 132 -2.41 -7.56 -3.49
CA ASN A 132 -2.46 -7.94 -2.08
C ASN A 132 -3.51 -9.03 -1.82
N MET A 133 -4.72 -8.89 -2.37
CA MET A 133 -5.75 -9.93 -2.28
C MET A 133 -5.29 -11.26 -2.87
N GLY A 134 -4.57 -11.24 -3.99
CA GLY A 134 -4.03 -12.44 -4.60
C GLY A 134 -2.99 -13.12 -3.72
N CYS A 135 -2.13 -12.33 -3.08
CA CYS A 135 -1.15 -12.84 -2.12
C CYS A 135 -1.83 -13.40 -0.86
N ASP A 136 -2.83 -12.72 -0.32
CA ASP A 136 -3.62 -13.19 0.82
C ASP A 136 -4.38 -14.47 0.49
N ALA A 137 -4.91 -14.59 -0.73
CA ALA A 137 -5.53 -15.82 -1.19
C ALA A 137 -4.51 -16.98 -1.24
N ALA A 138 -3.26 -16.73 -1.63
CA ALA A 138 -2.24 -17.77 -1.66
C ALA A 138 -1.75 -18.17 -0.25
N HIS A 139 -1.62 -17.21 0.68
CA HIS A 139 -0.88 -17.42 1.93
C HIS A 139 -1.72 -17.32 3.21
N CYS A 140 -2.80 -16.56 3.18
CA CYS A 140 -3.64 -16.27 4.34
C CYS A 140 -5.03 -16.90 4.25
N MET A 141 -5.37 -17.55 3.12
CA MET A 141 -6.71 -18.10 2.87
C MET A 141 -7.16 -19.05 3.98
N THR A 142 -6.32 -19.94 4.51
CA THR A 142 -6.75 -20.84 5.60
C THR A 142 -7.10 -20.07 6.88
N LYS A 143 -6.30 -19.08 7.27
CA LYS A 143 -6.55 -18.24 8.45
C LYS A 143 -7.82 -17.41 8.28
N CYS A 144 -7.99 -16.82 7.10
CA CYS A 144 -9.15 -16.00 6.76
C CYS A 144 -10.41 -16.82 6.49
N ALA A 145 -10.30 -18.03 5.95
CA ALA A 145 -11.42 -18.95 5.74
C ALA A 145 -11.94 -19.50 7.07
N ILE A 146 -11.06 -19.81 8.04
CA ILE A 146 -11.51 -20.20 9.39
C ILE A 146 -12.32 -19.07 10.03
N VAL A 147 -11.81 -17.84 9.98
CA VAL A 147 -12.55 -16.64 10.42
C VAL A 147 -13.90 -16.51 9.69
N ARG A 148 -13.96 -16.80 8.38
CA ARG A 148 -15.16 -16.64 7.55
C ARG A 148 -16.16 -17.80 7.59
N THR A 149 -15.72 -19.04 7.86
CA THR A 149 -16.64 -20.18 8.05
C THR A 149 -17.54 -19.93 9.26
N PHE A 150 -17.04 -19.30 10.32
CA PHE A 150 -17.88 -18.88 11.45
C PHE A 150 -18.86 -17.74 11.12
N ILE A 151 -18.55 -16.90 10.13
CA ILE A 151 -19.43 -15.83 9.62
C ILE A 151 -20.55 -16.43 8.74
N ILE A 152 -20.23 -17.37 7.84
CA ILE A 152 -21.20 -18.01 6.92
C ILE A 152 -22.26 -18.82 7.68
N ILE A 153 -21.91 -19.40 8.83
CA ILE A 153 -22.87 -20.16 9.66
C ILE A 153 -23.68 -19.21 10.59
N ASN A 154 -23.53 -17.88 10.49
CA ASN A 154 -24.16 -16.88 11.38
C ASN A 154 -23.92 -17.13 12.89
N ILE A 155 -22.84 -17.82 13.26
CA ILE A 155 -22.57 -18.18 14.67
C ILE A 155 -21.71 -17.12 15.37
N LEU A 156 -20.81 -16.43 14.66
CA LEU A 156 -19.92 -15.44 15.27
C LEU A 156 -19.77 -14.19 14.40
N HIS A 157 -20.09 -13.03 14.99
CA HIS A 157 -19.53 -11.75 14.53
C HIS A 157 -18.03 -11.80 14.83
N VAL A 158 -17.19 -11.97 13.79
CA VAL A 158 -15.74 -11.92 13.99
C VAL A 158 -15.28 -10.47 13.93
N ASN A 159 -14.92 -9.93 15.08
CA ASN A 159 -14.36 -8.60 15.18
C ASN A 159 -13.00 -8.52 14.47
N ASN A 160 -12.68 -7.34 13.95
CA ASN A 160 -11.36 -7.04 13.39
C ASN A 160 -10.24 -7.17 14.44
N THR A 161 -10.60 -7.00 15.72
CA THR A 161 -9.70 -7.06 16.87
C THR A 161 -10.12 -8.13 17.87
N LYS A 162 -9.13 -8.67 18.56
CA LYS A 162 -9.29 -9.54 19.73
C LYS A 162 -9.58 -8.70 20.98
N PRO A 163 -10.04 -9.29 22.11
CA PRO A 163 -10.33 -8.54 23.34
C PRO A 163 -9.14 -7.80 23.93
N ASP A 164 -7.92 -8.21 23.61
CA ASP A 164 -6.66 -7.56 24.03
C ASP A 164 -6.26 -6.39 23.11
N GLY A 165 -7.06 -6.08 22.09
CA GLY A 165 -6.79 -5.02 21.12
C GLY A 165 -5.88 -5.45 19.95
N SER A 166 -5.35 -6.67 19.95
CA SER A 166 -4.56 -7.16 18.83
C SER A 166 -5.46 -7.42 17.60
N LEU A 167 -4.87 -7.45 16.41
CA LEU A 167 -5.59 -7.89 15.21
C LEU A 167 -6.02 -9.36 15.34
N ASN A 168 -7.14 -9.71 14.70
CA ASN A 168 -7.51 -11.10 14.51
C ASN A 168 -6.50 -11.84 13.60
N ASP A 169 -6.53 -13.17 13.59
CA ASP A 169 -5.51 -13.97 12.91
C ASP A 169 -5.49 -13.80 11.39
N CYS A 170 -6.62 -13.42 10.78
CA CYS A 170 -6.71 -13.12 9.35
C CYS A 170 -6.02 -11.79 9.02
N LEU A 171 -6.40 -10.71 9.72
CA LEU A 171 -5.82 -9.38 9.52
C LEU A 171 -4.34 -9.33 9.93
N ALA A 172 -3.94 -10.08 10.95
CA ALA A 172 -2.53 -10.22 11.30
C ALA A 172 -1.72 -10.92 10.20
N CYS A 173 -2.34 -11.87 9.48
CA CYS A 173 -1.69 -12.53 8.34
C CYS A 173 -1.53 -11.58 7.15
N ASP A 174 -2.60 -10.87 6.77
CA ASP A 174 -2.63 -9.85 5.70
C ASP A 174 -1.54 -8.77 5.92
N GLU A 175 -1.40 -8.27 7.16
CA GLU A 175 -0.33 -7.32 7.48
C GLU A 175 1.10 -7.91 7.48
N GLY A 176 1.26 -9.19 7.15
CA GLY A 176 2.54 -9.87 7.04
C GLY A 176 3.17 -10.27 8.37
N LYS A 177 2.40 -10.33 9.47
CA LYS A 177 2.94 -10.59 10.82
C LYS A 177 3.31 -12.04 11.08
N GLN A 178 2.79 -13.00 10.31
CA GLN A 178 3.07 -14.42 10.50
C GLN A 178 4.22 -14.97 9.65
N ASN A 179 4.79 -14.15 8.75
CA ASN A 179 5.61 -14.62 7.63
C ASN A 179 7.05 -14.06 7.63
N SER A 180 7.55 -13.61 8.78
CA SER A 180 8.81 -12.85 8.89
C SER A 180 10.09 -13.63 8.54
N GLU A 181 10.10 -14.96 8.55
CA GLU A 181 11.30 -15.75 8.23
C GLU A 181 11.41 -16.13 6.75
N ILE A 182 10.36 -16.68 6.14
CA ILE A 182 10.39 -17.11 4.73
C ILE A 182 10.52 -15.90 3.78
N TYR A 183 9.83 -14.79 4.05
CA TYR A 183 9.91 -13.58 3.22
C TYR A 183 11.26 -12.86 3.35
N ARG A 184 11.96 -13.03 4.48
CA ARG A 184 13.32 -12.50 4.66
C ARG A 184 14.31 -13.15 3.68
N TYR A 185 14.12 -14.42 3.36
CA TYR A 185 14.95 -15.13 2.38
C TYR A 185 14.54 -14.81 0.94
N MET A 186 13.25 -14.73 0.62
CA MET A 186 12.79 -14.40 -0.73
C MET A 186 13.25 -13.00 -1.19
N TRP A 187 13.26 -12.01 -0.29
CA TRP A 187 13.80 -10.66 -0.58
C TRP A 187 15.31 -10.64 -0.87
N LYS A 188 16.08 -11.53 -0.24
CA LYS A 188 17.53 -11.62 -0.47
C LYS A 188 17.87 -12.05 -1.92
N TYR A 189 16.94 -12.69 -2.61
CA TYR A 189 17.11 -13.22 -3.97
C TYR A 189 16.20 -12.53 -5.00
N GLN A 190 15.69 -11.33 -4.70
CA GLN A 190 14.78 -10.58 -5.56
C GLN A 190 15.29 -10.44 -7.01
N SER A 191 16.58 -10.18 -7.21
CA SER A 191 17.20 -10.06 -8.53
C SER A 191 17.29 -11.38 -9.33
N PHE A 192 17.08 -12.54 -8.70
CA PHE A 192 17.05 -13.84 -9.38
C PHE A 192 15.62 -14.22 -9.84
N PHE A 193 14.60 -13.63 -9.23
CA PHE A 193 13.19 -13.95 -9.49
C PHE A 193 12.49 -13.00 -10.46
N GLU A 194 13.09 -11.84 -10.77
CA GLU A 194 12.56 -10.83 -11.69
C GLU A 194 12.29 -11.34 -13.12
N SER A 195 12.83 -12.50 -13.53
CA SER A 195 12.60 -13.09 -14.86
C SER A 195 11.36 -14.00 -14.96
N ASN A 196 10.66 -14.30 -13.85
CA ASN A 196 9.46 -15.17 -13.84
C ASN A 196 8.31 -14.64 -12.96
N PHE A 197 8.39 -13.38 -12.49
CA PHE A 197 7.51 -12.84 -11.45
C PHE A 197 6.25 -12.18 -12.04
N SER A 198 5.34 -12.99 -12.55
CA SER A 198 3.95 -12.59 -12.83
C SER A 198 2.93 -13.29 -11.92
N VAL A 199 3.40 -14.07 -10.94
CA VAL A 199 2.58 -15.02 -10.15
C VAL A 199 2.55 -14.72 -8.65
N LEU A 200 3.39 -13.81 -8.16
CA LEU A 200 3.53 -13.56 -6.72
C LEU A 200 3.05 -12.13 -6.40
N GLY A 201 1.78 -12.01 -6.02
CA GLY A 201 1.21 -10.74 -5.55
C GLY A 201 1.93 -10.18 -4.33
N TYR A 202 1.62 -8.93 -3.98
CA TYR A 202 2.29 -8.20 -2.89
C TYR A 202 1.62 -8.46 -1.53
N CYS A 203 2.18 -9.29 -0.64
CA CYS A 203 1.64 -9.42 0.73
C CYS A 203 2.21 -8.33 1.65
N GLY A 204 1.39 -7.63 2.43
CA GLY A 204 1.86 -6.81 3.56
C GLY A 204 2.87 -5.72 3.19
N LYS A 205 4.16 -5.87 3.53
CA LYS A 205 5.19 -4.82 3.29
C LYS A 205 5.34 -4.42 1.82
N PRO A 206 5.46 -5.37 0.86
CA PRO A 206 5.34 -5.08 -0.56
C PRO A 206 4.10 -4.26 -0.95
N PHE A 207 2.93 -4.56 -0.37
CA PHE A 207 1.72 -3.76 -0.62
C PHE A 207 1.88 -2.32 -0.13
N ILE A 208 2.49 -2.12 1.05
CA ILE A 208 2.80 -0.79 1.57
C ILE A 208 3.74 0.00 0.66
N VAL A 209 4.72 -0.67 0.04
CA VAL A 209 5.62 -0.03 -0.92
C VAL A 209 4.89 0.31 -2.23
N CYS A 210 4.07 -0.62 -2.75
CA CYS A 210 3.27 -0.41 -3.96
C CYS A 210 2.30 0.77 -3.78
N SER A 211 1.50 0.72 -2.71
CA SER A 211 0.47 1.72 -2.43
C SER A 211 1.07 3.07 -2.01
N GLY A 212 2.17 3.08 -1.25
CA GLY A 212 2.74 4.28 -0.62
C GLY A 212 1.89 4.81 0.54
N ALA A 213 0.57 4.80 0.37
CA ALA A 213 -0.41 5.27 1.34
C ALA A 213 -1.40 4.16 1.75
N ASN A 214 -1.85 4.26 3.00
CA ASN A 214 -3.03 3.57 3.52
C ASN A 214 -3.67 4.45 4.59
N ARG A 215 -4.86 4.07 5.07
CA ARG A 215 -5.59 4.81 6.10
C ARG A 215 -4.70 5.26 7.27
N ARG A 216 -3.88 4.36 7.84
CA ARG A 216 -2.97 4.66 8.96
C ARG A 216 -1.89 5.68 8.59
N ARG A 217 -1.23 5.51 7.43
CA ARG A 217 -0.18 6.42 6.93
C ARG A 217 -0.74 7.79 6.52
N SER A 218 -2.02 7.86 6.20
CA SER A 218 -2.73 9.09 5.88
C SER A 218 -3.35 9.79 7.09
N GLY A 219 -3.14 9.26 8.30
CA GLY A 219 -3.72 9.83 9.53
C GLY A 219 -5.23 9.62 9.68
N ILE A 220 -5.79 8.61 8.99
CA ILE A 220 -7.22 8.33 8.96
C ILE A 220 -7.54 7.23 9.98
N MET A 221 -8.38 7.58 10.96
CA MET A 221 -9.04 6.62 11.87
C MET A 221 -10.05 5.76 11.10
N SER A 222 -10.04 4.44 11.32
CA SER A 222 -10.83 3.49 10.54
C SER A 222 -11.66 2.53 11.40
N ASP A 223 -12.42 1.64 10.77
CA ASP A 223 -13.14 0.51 11.40
C ASP A 223 -12.23 -0.57 12.02
N ILE A 224 -10.93 -0.48 11.80
CA ILE A 224 -9.93 -1.29 12.49
C ILE A 224 -9.34 -0.43 13.60
N ASP A 225 -9.59 -0.82 14.86
CA ASP A 225 -9.04 -0.14 16.02
C ASP A 225 -7.51 -0.29 16.06
N ARG A 226 -6.83 0.82 16.37
CA ARG A 226 -5.37 0.93 16.35
C ARG A 226 -4.93 1.85 17.48
N PRO A 227 -3.79 1.56 18.13
CA PRO A 227 -3.19 2.50 19.06
C PRO A 227 -2.95 3.86 18.40
N GLN A 228 -3.37 4.95 19.06
CA GLN A 228 -3.32 6.32 18.53
C GLN A 228 -1.91 6.79 18.15
N ASP A 229 -0.91 6.27 18.84
CA ASP A 229 0.50 6.53 18.56
C ASP A 229 0.96 5.86 17.27
N THR A 230 0.28 4.84 16.75
CA THR A 230 0.65 4.19 15.48
C THR A 230 0.09 4.90 14.24
N ILE A 231 -0.79 5.88 14.42
CA ILE A 231 -1.45 6.60 13.35
C ILE A 231 -0.62 7.83 13.00
N TRP A 232 -0.36 8.01 11.70
CA TRP A 232 0.47 9.11 11.24
C TRP A 232 -0.17 10.47 11.56
N LYS A 233 0.66 11.39 12.04
CA LYS A 233 0.24 12.75 12.38
C LYS A 233 0.87 13.73 11.41
N ARG A 234 0.01 14.47 10.72
CA ARG A 234 0.39 15.54 9.80
C ARG A 234 0.99 16.71 10.59
N TYR A 235 2.12 17.20 10.12
CA TYR A 235 2.73 18.44 10.56
C TYR A 235 1.93 19.62 10.01
N ALA A 236 1.66 20.61 10.86
CA ALA A 236 1.04 21.85 10.43
C ALA A 236 2.10 22.71 9.74
N CYS A 237 2.04 22.75 8.41
CA CYS A 237 2.51 23.92 7.67
C CYS A 237 1.54 25.08 7.98
#